data_AF-A0A3Q3IWS8-F1
#
_entry.id   AF-A0A3Q3IWS8-F1
#
_cell.length_a   1.000
_cell.length_b   1.000
_cell.length_c   1.000
_cell.angle_alpha   90.00
_cell.angle_beta   90.00
_cell.angle_gamma   90.00
#
_symmetry.space_group_name_H-M   'P 1'
#
loop_
_entity.id
_entity.type
_entity.pdbx_description
1 polymer ?
#
loop_
_entity_poly.entity_id
_entity_poly.type
_entity_poly.pdbx_seq_one_letter_code
_entity_poly.pdbx_strand_id
1 'polypeptide(L)'
;MLAMATKKQLGWRKLFLILTVLPCCSSLQVTIPETQYEVGRGGDIHLTCSFIPARPISETLIVRWEAYPDKITDPLKPVAIYYSQTSVDIAPAYEGRAVLEVDINKQVSTLLLKKVTMQDNRRYQCSVMIPQDDEGTTAATTSLLVLVPPSAPLCRIQGTAEYWNDITLTCMSEEGSPKPTYEWKRFSVENRLTEFPPKTTEKDGALSLFNISREMSGFYICASTNQIGSSSCNLTLAVMPPSMNIGSSAAIIGGVIAGLLVLGIIIFCCCRKKNKKNKYAEGSPAEMEFNDKDGPETGEQYFDDKSKTEQHSQNEDRDIAPQNNYSIGTPEHVLEDDQHSFNSAKEKHDGKGSNIDSQPYDEHGRGSRDHLDDKCNNYSGSRDRLDDQRDRYGGSRDRLDDQRDRYGGSRDRLDDQRDRYGGSRDRLDDQRDRYGGSRDRLDDHRDRYGGSRDRLDDQRDRYGGSRDRLDDQRDRYGGSRDRLDDQRDRYRGSRDRLDYIDHP
;
A
#
# COMPACT_ATOMS: atom_id res chain seq x y z
N MET A 1 53.90 74.86 -51.11
CA MET A 1 52.51 74.57 -51.52
C MET A 1 51.92 73.57 -50.54
N LEU A 2 50.69 73.78 -50.09
CA LEU A 2 49.92 72.81 -49.29
C LEU A 2 48.69 72.43 -50.12
N ALA A 3 48.49 71.13 -50.36
CA ALA A 3 47.34 70.61 -51.09
C ALA A 3 46.61 69.60 -50.18
N MET A 4 45.32 69.82 -49.95
CA MET A 4 44.50 68.92 -49.14
C MET A 4 44.05 67.71 -49.95
N ALA A 5 44.15 66.51 -49.37
CA ALA A 5 43.47 65.31 -49.85
C ALA A 5 42.30 64.99 -48.90
N THR A 6 41.12 64.68 -49.45
CA THR A 6 39.85 64.70 -48.70
C THR A 6 39.44 63.33 -48.14
N LYS A 7 38.94 63.31 -46.90
CA LYS A 7 38.35 62.11 -46.29
C LYS A 7 37.06 61.70 -47.03
N LYS A 8 37.00 60.45 -47.50
CA LYS A 8 35.73 59.85 -47.96
C LYS A 8 34.80 59.62 -46.76
N GLN A 9 33.86 60.54 -46.55
CA GLN A 9 32.74 60.36 -45.61
C GLN A 9 31.80 59.26 -46.13
N LEU A 10 31.97 58.03 -45.65
CA LEU A 10 31.06 56.91 -45.93
C LEU A 10 29.77 57.11 -45.12
N GLY A 11 28.80 57.80 -45.73
CA GLY A 11 27.74 58.48 -44.99
C GLY A 11 26.84 57.59 -44.13
N TRP A 12 26.78 57.92 -42.83
CA TRP A 12 25.88 57.32 -41.83
C TRP A 12 24.40 57.24 -42.25
N ARG A 13 23.95 58.07 -43.20
CA ARG A 13 22.60 58.00 -43.80
C ARG A 13 22.26 56.62 -44.38
N LYS A 14 23.23 55.81 -44.82
CA LYS A 14 22.97 54.41 -45.24
C LYS A 14 22.94 53.40 -44.10
N LEU A 15 23.53 53.72 -42.93
CA LEU A 15 23.43 52.87 -41.75
C LEU A 15 22.10 53.09 -41.01
N PHE A 16 21.67 54.35 -40.89
CA PHE A 16 20.37 54.72 -40.30
C PHE A 16 19.18 54.10 -41.04
N LEU A 17 19.25 53.96 -42.36
CA LEU A 17 18.18 53.34 -43.17
C LEU A 17 17.99 51.83 -42.94
N ILE A 18 18.90 51.16 -42.23
CA ILE A 18 18.75 49.74 -41.86
C ILE A 18 18.06 49.61 -40.49
N LEU A 19 17.99 50.68 -39.69
CA LEU A 19 17.42 50.66 -38.34
C LEU A 19 15.96 51.18 -38.26
N THR A 20 15.38 51.65 -39.38
CA THR A 20 14.06 52.30 -39.43
C THR A 20 12.93 51.40 -39.96
N VAL A 21 13.15 50.09 -40.06
CA VAL A 21 12.10 49.10 -40.39
C VAL A 21 12.19 47.89 -39.46
N LEU A 22 12.20 48.16 -38.15
CA LEU A 22 11.53 47.28 -37.20
C LEU A 22 10.04 47.66 -37.26
N PRO A 23 9.17 46.92 -37.97
CA PRO A 23 7.74 47.10 -37.77
C PRO A 23 7.45 46.76 -36.30
N CYS A 24 6.74 47.66 -35.61
CA CYS A 24 6.19 47.32 -34.30
C CYS A 24 5.03 46.35 -34.54
N CYS A 25 5.32 45.05 -34.59
CA CYS A 25 4.33 43.99 -34.75
C CYS A 25 3.53 43.86 -33.45
N SER A 26 2.63 44.81 -33.24
CA SER A 26 1.52 44.67 -32.29
C SER A 26 0.83 43.34 -32.56
N SER A 27 0.67 42.55 -31.51
CA SER A 27 0.10 41.20 -31.50
C SER A 27 -0.65 41.05 -30.18
N LEU A 28 -1.69 40.19 -30.14
CA LEU A 28 -2.50 39.99 -28.94
C LEU A 28 -1.64 39.41 -27.80
N GLN A 29 -1.62 40.09 -26.66
CA GLN A 29 -0.88 39.68 -25.46
C GLN A 29 -1.82 39.41 -24.29
N VAL A 30 -2.27 38.15 -24.16
CA VAL A 30 -2.96 37.66 -22.95
C VAL A 30 -1.95 37.29 -21.87
N THR A 31 -2.21 37.71 -20.64
CA THR A 31 -1.36 37.55 -19.46
C THR A 31 -2.21 37.30 -18.21
N ILE A 32 -1.64 36.58 -17.24
CA ILE A 32 -2.20 36.41 -15.89
C ILE A 32 -1.07 36.82 -14.93
N PRO A 33 -1.32 37.65 -13.89
CA PRO A 33 -0.26 38.19 -13.05
C PRO A 33 0.41 37.12 -12.18
N GLU A 34 -0.37 36.20 -11.60
CA GLU A 34 0.13 35.14 -10.71
C GLU A 34 0.19 33.79 -11.43
N THR A 35 1.32 33.10 -11.34
CA THR A 35 1.50 31.75 -11.90
C THR A 35 0.78 30.67 -11.07
N GLN A 36 0.50 30.98 -9.80
CA GLN A 36 -0.23 30.14 -8.86
C GLN A 36 -1.05 31.00 -7.90
N TYR A 37 -2.33 30.67 -7.73
CA TYR A 37 -3.23 31.24 -6.72
C TYR A 37 -3.47 30.20 -5.63
N GLU A 38 -3.46 30.59 -4.36
CA GLU A 38 -3.81 29.72 -3.23
C GLU A 38 -5.15 30.14 -2.59
N VAL A 39 -5.98 29.16 -2.20
CA VAL A 39 -7.23 29.41 -1.47
C VAL A 39 -7.61 28.25 -0.55
N GLY A 40 -8.11 28.52 0.65
CA GLY A 40 -8.63 27.48 1.55
C GLY A 40 -9.89 26.79 1.01
N ARG A 41 -10.02 25.47 1.21
CA ARG A 41 -11.24 24.72 0.85
C ARG A 41 -12.49 25.38 1.44
N GLY A 42 -13.46 25.67 0.58
CA GLY A 42 -14.71 26.34 0.93
C GLY A 42 -14.66 27.88 0.84
N GLY A 43 -13.49 28.48 0.62
CA GLY A 43 -13.34 29.92 0.36
C GLY A 43 -13.71 30.31 -1.07
N ASP A 44 -13.62 31.61 -1.34
CA ASP A 44 -13.86 32.22 -2.66
C ASP A 44 -12.54 32.81 -3.19
N ILE A 45 -12.30 32.75 -4.52
CA ILE A 45 -11.06 33.24 -5.17
C ILE A 45 -11.37 34.01 -6.46
N HIS A 46 -10.52 34.98 -6.81
CA HIS A 46 -10.57 35.71 -8.07
C HIS A 46 -9.34 35.37 -8.92
N LEU A 47 -9.55 34.78 -10.10
CA LEU A 47 -8.50 34.58 -11.11
C LEU A 47 -8.60 35.73 -12.12
N THR A 48 -7.52 36.49 -12.28
CA THR A 48 -7.49 37.71 -13.13
C THR A 48 -6.65 37.48 -14.38
N CYS A 49 -7.09 38.04 -15.50
CA CYS A 49 -6.48 37.88 -16.81
C CYS A 49 -6.52 39.22 -17.57
N SER A 50 -5.35 39.78 -17.86
CA SER A 50 -5.17 41.01 -18.63
C SER A 50 -4.87 40.69 -20.09
N PHE A 51 -5.43 41.42 -21.03
CA PHE A 51 -5.18 41.22 -22.46
C PHE A 51 -4.94 42.53 -23.19
N ILE A 52 -3.83 42.63 -23.94
CA ILE A 52 -3.53 43.82 -24.76
C ILE A 52 -3.73 43.43 -26.23
N PRO A 53 -4.78 43.91 -26.91
CA PRO A 53 -5.01 43.61 -28.32
C PRO A 53 -4.07 44.42 -29.23
N ALA A 54 -3.72 43.88 -30.39
CA ALA A 54 -2.94 44.59 -31.41
C ALA A 54 -3.74 45.70 -32.09
N ARG A 55 -5.07 45.53 -32.15
CA ARG A 55 -6.00 46.39 -32.87
C ARG A 55 -7.11 46.89 -31.92
N PRO A 56 -7.68 48.09 -32.15
CA PRO A 56 -8.84 48.53 -31.39
C PRO A 56 -10.02 47.57 -31.61
N ILE A 57 -10.65 47.14 -30.51
CA ILE A 57 -11.73 46.14 -30.54
C ILE A 57 -12.97 46.76 -31.21
N SER A 58 -13.19 46.42 -32.48
CA SER A 58 -14.30 46.90 -33.31
C SER A 58 -15.32 45.83 -33.70
N GLU A 59 -15.02 44.55 -33.43
CA GLU A 59 -15.86 43.39 -33.73
C GLU A 59 -16.23 42.63 -32.43
N THR A 60 -16.66 41.37 -32.54
CA THR A 60 -16.92 40.50 -31.39
C THR A 60 -15.63 40.19 -30.63
N LEU A 61 -15.71 40.21 -29.29
CA LEU A 61 -14.67 39.72 -28.39
C LEU A 61 -15.21 38.47 -27.70
N ILE A 62 -14.42 37.39 -27.70
CA ILE A 62 -14.69 36.20 -26.90
C ILE A 62 -13.57 36.05 -25.87
N VAL A 63 -13.93 35.97 -24.59
CA VAL A 63 -13.00 35.66 -23.51
C VAL A 63 -13.47 34.37 -22.85
N ARG A 64 -12.59 33.39 -22.73
CA ARG A 64 -12.92 32.06 -22.25
C ARG A 64 -12.01 31.66 -21.11
N TRP A 65 -12.60 31.10 -20.07
CA TRP A 65 -11.87 30.37 -19.03
C TRP A 65 -12.10 28.87 -19.18
N GLU A 66 -10.99 28.13 -19.22
CA GLU A 66 -10.95 26.69 -19.37
C GLU A 66 -10.10 26.07 -18.25
N ALA A 67 -10.48 24.88 -17.81
CA ALA A 67 -9.79 24.10 -16.79
C ALA A 67 -9.05 22.94 -17.46
N TYR A 68 -7.80 22.71 -17.09
CA TYR A 68 -7.09 21.51 -17.52
C TYR A 68 -7.79 20.25 -16.96
N PRO A 69 -7.91 19.19 -17.77
CA PRO A 69 -8.44 17.91 -17.33
C PRO A 69 -7.42 17.14 -16.49
N ASP A 70 -7.94 16.16 -15.76
CA ASP A 70 -7.21 15.32 -14.82
C ASP A 70 -6.36 14.25 -15.54
N LYS A 71 -6.65 14.01 -16.83
CA LYS A 71 -5.83 13.23 -17.77
C LYS A 71 -5.43 14.11 -18.95
N ILE A 72 -4.15 14.08 -19.32
CA ILE A 72 -3.57 14.92 -20.39
C ILE A 72 -4.16 14.61 -21.79
N THR A 73 -4.77 13.44 -21.97
CA THR A 73 -5.44 13.00 -23.21
C THR A 73 -6.81 13.62 -23.46
N ASP A 74 -7.44 14.13 -22.41
CA ASP A 74 -8.82 14.59 -22.46
C ASP A 74 -8.85 16.06 -22.94
N PRO A 75 -9.97 16.58 -23.50
CA PRO A 75 -10.07 18.00 -23.87
C PRO A 75 -10.09 18.91 -22.63
N LEU A 76 -9.74 20.18 -22.85
CA LEU A 76 -9.95 21.24 -21.85
C LEU A 76 -11.43 21.32 -21.46
N LYS A 77 -11.69 21.46 -20.15
CA LYS A 77 -13.04 21.52 -19.58
C LYS A 77 -13.47 23.00 -19.53
N PRO A 78 -14.54 23.44 -20.21
CA PRO A 78 -14.97 24.83 -20.13
C PRO A 78 -15.38 25.19 -18.69
N VAL A 79 -15.18 26.45 -18.30
CA VAL A 79 -15.55 26.99 -16.98
C VAL A 79 -16.58 28.10 -17.17
N ALA A 80 -16.22 29.13 -17.93
CA ALA A 80 -17.11 30.21 -18.34
C ALA A 80 -16.65 30.85 -19.66
N ILE A 81 -17.59 31.36 -20.45
CA ILE A 81 -17.34 32.02 -21.73
C ILE A 81 -18.09 33.36 -21.75
N TYR A 82 -17.36 34.45 -21.94
CA TYR A 82 -17.91 35.78 -22.18
C TYR A 82 -17.90 36.08 -23.69
N TYR A 83 -18.98 36.69 -24.16
CA TYR A 83 -19.18 37.13 -25.53
C TYR A 83 -19.62 38.59 -25.51
N SER A 84 -18.95 39.50 -26.22
CA SER A 84 -19.24 40.94 -26.11
C SER A 84 -20.62 41.40 -26.60
N GLN A 85 -21.39 40.53 -27.24
CA GLN A 85 -22.73 40.82 -27.77
C GLN A 85 -23.87 40.02 -27.08
N THR A 86 -23.57 39.11 -26.16
CA THR A 86 -24.56 38.23 -25.52
C THR A 86 -24.25 38.02 -24.03
N SER A 87 -25.03 37.17 -23.35
CA SER A 87 -24.75 36.78 -21.96
C SER A 87 -23.46 35.97 -21.82
N VAL A 88 -22.94 35.93 -20.59
CA VAL A 88 -21.95 34.92 -20.16
C VAL A 88 -22.60 33.54 -20.21
N ASP A 89 -21.89 32.56 -20.74
CA ASP A 89 -22.16 31.13 -20.59
C ASP A 89 -21.30 30.57 -19.44
N ILE A 90 -21.88 29.69 -18.61
CA ILE A 90 -21.20 29.08 -17.45
C ILE A 90 -21.40 27.58 -17.55
N ALA A 91 -20.30 26.82 -17.55
CA ALA A 91 -20.37 25.38 -17.70
C ALA A 91 -21.08 24.73 -16.48
N PRO A 92 -21.93 23.69 -16.65
CA PRO A 92 -22.77 23.16 -15.58
C PRO A 92 -22.05 22.73 -14.28
N ALA A 93 -20.78 22.32 -14.35
CA ALA A 93 -19.96 22.00 -13.18
C ALA A 93 -19.60 23.22 -12.29
N TYR A 94 -19.88 24.43 -12.78
CA TYR A 94 -19.57 25.72 -12.16
C TYR A 94 -20.81 26.61 -12.01
N GLU A 95 -22.00 26.13 -12.36
CA GLU A 95 -23.26 26.87 -12.26
C GLU A 95 -23.54 27.29 -10.80
N GLY A 96 -23.99 28.54 -10.62
CA GLY A 96 -24.27 29.12 -9.30
C GLY A 96 -23.04 29.39 -8.41
N ARG A 97 -21.82 29.10 -8.88
CA ARG A 97 -20.57 29.29 -8.10
C ARG A 97 -19.44 29.99 -8.85
N ALA A 98 -19.37 29.91 -10.19
CA ALA A 98 -18.55 30.81 -10.97
C ALA A 98 -19.32 32.11 -11.31
N VAL A 99 -18.59 33.21 -11.45
CA VAL A 99 -19.03 34.47 -12.05
C VAL A 99 -17.89 34.99 -12.90
N LEU A 100 -18.14 35.33 -14.17
CA LEU A 100 -17.14 35.89 -15.08
C LEU A 100 -17.49 37.35 -15.39
N GLU A 101 -16.59 38.25 -15.00
CA GLU A 101 -16.70 39.69 -15.24
C GLU A 101 -15.61 40.11 -16.24
N VAL A 102 -15.97 40.87 -17.28
CA VAL A 102 -15.01 41.36 -18.28
C VAL A 102 -15.19 42.85 -18.48
N ASP A 103 -14.16 43.63 -18.16
CA ASP A 103 -14.10 45.07 -18.40
C ASP A 103 -13.23 45.33 -19.64
N ILE A 104 -13.90 45.56 -20.77
CA ILE A 104 -13.26 45.81 -22.07
C ILE A 104 -12.45 47.13 -22.05
N ASN A 105 -12.85 48.12 -21.23
CA ASN A 105 -12.15 49.41 -21.16
C ASN A 105 -10.85 49.30 -20.36
N LYS A 106 -10.83 48.49 -19.30
CA LYS A 106 -9.61 48.15 -18.55
C LYS A 106 -8.81 47.01 -19.18
N GLN A 107 -9.39 46.32 -20.16
CA GLN A 107 -8.83 45.13 -20.82
C GLN A 107 -8.52 43.98 -19.84
N VAL A 108 -9.41 43.77 -18.87
CA VAL A 108 -9.28 42.77 -17.80
C VAL A 108 -10.51 41.87 -17.73
N SER A 109 -10.24 40.57 -17.60
CA SER A 109 -11.20 39.50 -17.30
C SER A 109 -10.94 38.97 -15.89
N THR A 110 -12.00 38.83 -15.09
CA THR A 110 -11.96 38.31 -13.72
C THR A 110 -12.94 37.16 -13.58
N LEU A 111 -12.44 35.96 -13.34
CA LEU A 111 -13.23 34.80 -12.96
C LEU A 111 -13.25 34.70 -11.42
N LEU A 112 -14.40 35.01 -10.83
CA LEU A 112 -14.69 34.74 -9.42
C LEU A 112 -15.21 33.31 -9.30
N LEU A 113 -14.54 32.48 -8.50
CA LEU A 113 -14.95 31.11 -8.19
C LEU A 113 -15.24 30.98 -6.68
N LYS A 114 -16.49 30.67 -6.36
CA LYS A 114 -17.02 30.59 -4.98
C LYS A 114 -17.06 29.17 -4.46
N LYS A 115 -16.90 29.02 -3.14
CA LYS A 115 -16.91 27.74 -2.41
C LYS A 115 -15.99 26.70 -3.06
N VAL A 116 -14.72 27.06 -3.22
CA VAL A 116 -13.71 26.27 -3.94
C VAL A 116 -13.51 24.89 -3.30
N THR A 117 -13.45 23.86 -4.13
CA THR A 117 -13.41 22.43 -3.74
C THR A 117 -12.08 21.79 -4.11
N MET A 118 -11.76 20.61 -3.56
CA MET A 118 -10.55 19.89 -3.98
C MET A 118 -10.55 19.46 -5.46
N GLN A 119 -11.72 19.42 -6.12
CA GLN A 119 -11.78 19.17 -7.56
C GLN A 119 -11.23 20.37 -8.36
N ASP A 120 -11.26 21.58 -7.80
CA ASP A 120 -10.75 22.81 -8.42
C ASP A 120 -9.23 22.98 -8.25
N ASN A 121 -8.55 22.04 -7.60
CA ASN A 121 -7.09 22.02 -7.45
C ASN A 121 -6.44 21.57 -8.77
N ARG A 122 -6.36 22.49 -9.73
CA ARG A 122 -5.96 22.25 -11.13
C ARG A 122 -5.42 23.53 -11.79
N ARG A 123 -4.81 23.37 -12.96
CA ARG A 123 -4.42 24.48 -13.82
C ARG A 123 -5.61 25.01 -14.61
N TYR A 124 -5.70 26.32 -14.74
CA TYR A 124 -6.68 27.06 -15.54
C TYR A 124 -5.98 27.79 -16.69
N GLN A 125 -6.75 28.07 -17.74
CA GLN A 125 -6.34 28.80 -18.93
C GLN A 125 -7.35 29.92 -19.20
N CYS A 126 -6.87 31.15 -19.35
CA CYS A 126 -7.62 32.25 -19.95
C CYS A 126 -7.22 32.33 -21.42
N SER A 127 -8.17 32.17 -22.33
CA SER A 127 -7.98 32.38 -23.77
C SER A 127 -8.84 33.54 -24.26
N VAL A 128 -8.26 34.39 -25.10
CA VAL A 128 -8.93 35.55 -25.70
C VAL A 128 -8.88 35.42 -27.20
N MET A 129 -10.02 35.62 -27.85
CA MET A 129 -10.18 35.52 -29.29
C MET A 129 -10.85 36.79 -29.81
N ILE A 130 -10.13 37.48 -30.69
CA ILE A 130 -10.55 38.69 -31.39
C ILE A 130 -10.39 38.41 -32.90
N PRO A 131 -11.42 38.62 -33.74
CA PRO A 131 -11.29 38.48 -35.18
C PRO A 131 -10.16 39.35 -35.73
N GLN A 132 -9.34 38.77 -36.60
CA GLN A 132 -8.19 39.44 -37.25
C GLN A 132 -7.05 39.88 -36.28
N ASP A 133 -7.03 39.33 -35.07
CA ASP A 133 -6.00 39.56 -34.03
C ASP A 133 -5.73 38.24 -33.26
N ASP A 134 -5.35 37.21 -34.00
CA ASP A 134 -5.02 35.85 -33.54
C ASP A 134 -3.51 35.55 -33.50
N GLU A 135 -2.66 36.52 -33.86
CA GLU A 135 -1.21 36.46 -33.70
C GLU A 135 -0.78 36.87 -32.28
N GLY A 136 0.22 36.19 -31.70
CA GLY A 136 0.80 36.53 -30.39
C GLY A 136 0.56 35.48 -29.32
N THR A 137 0.35 35.90 -28.06
CA THR A 137 0.00 35.03 -26.94
C THR A 137 -1.50 35.12 -26.67
N THR A 138 -2.29 34.40 -27.47
CA THR A 138 -3.76 34.35 -27.41
C THR A 138 -4.33 33.67 -26.17
N ALA A 139 -3.49 33.05 -25.33
CA ALA A 139 -3.88 32.45 -24.06
C ALA A 139 -2.77 32.52 -23.01
N ALA A 140 -3.16 32.58 -21.74
CA ALA A 140 -2.29 32.50 -20.56
C ALA A 140 -2.81 31.43 -19.58
N THR A 141 -1.93 30.87 -18.74
CA THR A 141 -2.28 29.79 -17.80
C THR A 141 -1.79 30.07 -16.39
N THR A 142 -2.51 29.55 -15.39
CA THR A 142 -2.20 29.69 -13.95
C THR A 142 -2.71 28.48 -13.17
N SER A 143 -2.13 28.20 -12.00
CA SER A 143 -2.51 27.04 -11.17
C SER A 143 -3.32 27.46 -9.95
N LEU A 144 -4.50 26.87 -9.73
CA LEU A 144 -5.25 27.06 -8.49
C LEU A 144 -4.89 25.93 -7.50
N LEU A 145 -4.28 26.29 -6.38
CA LEU A 145 -3.94 25.38 -5.29
C LEU A 145 -4.96 25.52 -4.16
N VAL A 146 -5.66 24.44 -3.85
CA VAL A 146 -6.72 24.43 -2.84
C VAL A 146 -6.17 23.88 -1.53
N LEU A 147 -6.02 24.76 -0.54
CA LEU A 147 -5.35 24.52 0.73
C LEU A 147 -6.27 23.77 1.73
N VAL A 148 -5.73 22.71 2.33
CA VAL A 148 -6.39 21.87 3.36
C VAL A 148 -5.32 21.36 4.34
N PRO A 149 -5.55 21.44 5.67
CA PRO A 149 -4.63 20.84 6.64
C PRO A 149 -4.60 19.31 6.51
N PRO A 150 -3.56 18.62 6.99
CA PRO A 150 -3.46 17.17 6.89
C PRO A 150 -4.60 16.49 7.67
N SER A 151 -5.20 15.44 7.10
CA SER A 151 -6.11 14.56 7.86
C SER A 151 -5.36 13.87 9.00
N ALA A 152 -6.09 13.25 9.92
CA ALA A 152 -5.50 12.24 10.80
C ALA A 152 -4.73 11.20 9.94
N PRO A 153 -3.42 10.99 10.18
CA PRO A 153 -2.65 10.04 9.38
C PRO A 153 -3.01 8.59 9.76
N LEU A 154 -3.25 7.77 8.75
CA LEU A 154 -3.43 6.33 8.89
C LEU A 154 -2.07 5.68 9.12
N CYS A 155 -1.88 5.09 10.29
CA CYS A 155 -0.61 4.49 10.70
C CYS A 155 -0.70 2.97 10.84
N ARG A 156 0.24 2.23 10.25
CA ARG A 156 0.19 0.76 10.15
C ARG A 156 1.58 0.14 10.25
N ILE A 157 1.69 -1.00 10.92
CA ILE A 157 2.86 -1.88 10.89
C ILE A 157 2.78 -2.74 9.61
N GLN A 158 3.87 -2.82 8.85
CA GLN A 158 4.07 -3.77 7.76
C GLN A 158 5.20 -4.75 8.14
N GLY A 159 4.95 -6.05 7.99
CA GLY A 159 5.82 -7.13 8.49
C GLY A 159 5.35 -7.67 9.86
N THR A 160 6.03 -8.70 10.37
CA THR A 160 5.72 -9.33 11.67
C THR A 160 6.65 -8.81 12.77
N ALA A 161 6.06 -8.37 13.89
CA ALA A 161 6.79 -7.83 15.04
C ALA A 161 7.45 -8.92 15.92
N GLU A 162 8.19 -9.84 15.31
CA GLU A 162 8.96 -10.89 15.99
C GLU A 162 10.47 -10.55 15.98
N TYR A 163 11.22 -11.00 16.99
CA TYR A 163 12.66 -10.69 17.09
C TYR A 163 13.44 -11.04 15.81
N TRP A 164 14.45 -10.22 15.50
CA TRP A 164 15.36 -10.34 14.36
C TRP A 164 14.75 -10.05 12.98
N ASN A 165 13.43 -9.82 12.88
CA ASN A 165 12.79 -9.43 11.62
C ASN A 165 13.02 -7.94 11.28
N ASP A 166 12.75 -7.59 10.03
CA ASP A 166 12.66 -6.21 9.55
C ASP A 166 11.18 -5.83 9.36
N ILE A 167 10.79 -4.63 9.79
CA ILE A 167 9.43 -4.10 9.66
C ILE A 167 9.43 -2.66 9.16
N THR A 168 8.33 -2.20 8.58
CA THR A 168 8.16 -0.79 8.21
C THR A 168 6.89 -0.24 8.86
N LEU A 169 7.04 0.84 9.63
CA LEU A 169 5.90 1.61 10.12
C LEU A 169 5.54 2.63 9.05
N THR A 170 4.30 2.60 8.58
CA THR A 170 3.79 3.53 7.56
C THR A 170 2.88 4.56 8.21
N CYS A 171 2.94 5.81 7.72
CA CYS A 171 2.13 6.94 8.14
C CYS A 171 1.71 7.73 6.90
N MET A 172 0.40 7.85 6.66
CA MET A 172 -0.12 8.53 5.47
C MET A 172 -1.47 9.20 5.76
N SER A 173 -1.57 10.51 5.51
CA SER A 173 -2.83 11.26 5.55
C SER A 173 -3.57 11.11 4.21
N GLU A 174 -4.89 11.00 4.27
CA GLU A 174 -5.79 10.85 3.12
C GLU A 174 -6.11 12.21 2.47
N GLU A 175 -6.28 13.25 3.30
CA GLU A 175 -6.33 14.65 2.84
C GLU A 175 -5.08 15.41 3.30
N GLY A 176 -4.66 16.41 2.53
CA GLY A 176 -3.59 17.36 2.87
C GLY A 176 -3.06 18.07 1.63
N SER A 177 -3.21 19.40 1.57
CA SER A 177 -2.72 20.21 0.46
C SER A 177 -2.20 21.57 0.97
N PRO A 178 -0.93 21.95 0.72
CA PRO A 178 0.11 21.22 -0.03
C PRO A 178 0.42 19.84 0.56
N LYS A 179 1.08 18.97 -0.24
CA LYS A 179 1.43 17.59 0.19
C LYS A 179 2.17 17.66 1.53
N PRO A 180 1.71 16.98 2.58
CA PRO A 180 2.34 17.08 3.88
C PRO A 180 3.71 16.41 3.91
N THR A 181 4.58 16.95 4.77
CA THR A 181 5.75 16.24 5.29
C THR A 181 5.34 15.35 6.46
N TYR A 182 6.18 14.37 6.76
CA TYR A 182 5.97 13.44 7.87
C TYR A 182 7.24 13.39 8.73
N GLU A 183 7.07 13.30 10.05
CA GLU A 183 8.14 13.21 11.04
C GLU A 183 7.76 12.18 12.11
N TRP A 184 8.58 11.15 12.31
CA TRP A 184 8.38 10.14 13.35
C TRP A 184 9.13 10.46 14.65
N LYS A 185 8.54 10.09 15.79
CA LYS A 185 9.13 10.18 17.14
C LYS A 185 8.89 8.89 17.93
N ARG A 186 9.95 8.32 18.51
CA ARG A 186 9.90 7.07 19.30
C ARG A 186 9.92 7.35 20.79
N PHE A 187 9.01 6.71 21.52
CA PHE A 187 8.96 6.74 22.98
C PHE A 187 9.07 5.30 23.53
N SER A 188 9.79 5.12 24.64
CA SER A 188 9.87 3.84 25.34
C SER A 188 8.52 3.47 25.98
N VAL A 189 8.41 2.25 26.53
CA VAL A 189 7.21 1.81 27.27
C VAL A 189 6.93 2.66 28.51
N GLU A 190 7.94 3.31 29.09
CA GLU A 190 7.82 4.32 30.15
C GLU A 190 7.48 5.73 29.62
N ASN A 191 7.07 5.85 28.36
CA ASN A 191 6.73 7.10 27.67
C ASN A 191 7.85 8.15 27.65
N ARG A 192 9.11 7.71 27.58
CA ARG A 192 10.28 8.62 27.46
C ARG A 192 10.69 8.73 25.99
N LEU A 193 10.92 9.94 25.50
CA LEU A 193 11.45 10.17 24.15
C LEU A 193 12.81 9.46 24.00
N THR A 194 13.00 8.78 22.88
CA THR A 194 14.21 7.99 22.56
C THR A 194 14.61 8.18 21.11
N GLU A 195 15.91 8.15 20.84
CA GLU A 195 16.45 8.17 19.48
C GLU A 195 16.13 6.86 18.74
N PHE A 196 16.16 6.90 17.40
CA PHE A 196 16.00 5.71 16.58
C PHE A 196 17.30 4.88 16.52
N PRO A 197 17.23 3.55 16.40
CA PRO A 197 18.40 2.72 16.14
C PRO A 197 19.17 3.18 14.89
N PRO A 198 20.51 3.10 14.84
CA PRO A 198 21.34 3.75 13.82
C PRO A 198 21.22 3.18 12.39
N LYS A 199 20.43 2.12 12.19
CA LYS A 199 20.09 1.57 10.87
C LYS A 199 18.71 2.01 10.35
N THR A 200 17.95 2.75 11.15
CA THR A 200 16.57 3.16 10.83
C THR A 200 16.56 4.07 9.60
N THR A 201 15.62 3.84 8.69
CA THR A 201 15.43 4.68 7.49
C THR A 201 14.06 5.33 7.53
N GLU A 202 14.01 6.66 7.40
CA GLU A 202 12.76 7.44 7.35
C GLU A 202 12.64 8.14 5.99
N LYS A 203 11.53 7.91 5.27
CA LYS A 203 11.25 8.52 3.97
C LYS A 203 9.76 8.56 3.66
N ASP A 204 9.24 9.72 3.23
CA ASP A 204 7.85 9.91 2.76
C ASP A 204 6.77 9.37 3.74
N GLY A 205 7.05 9.34 5.05
CA GLY A 205 6.15 8.79 6.08
C GLY A 205 6.33 7.30 6.37
N ALA A 206 7.18 6.59 5.64
CA ALA A 206 7.61 5.22 5.97
C ALA A 206 8.89 5.25 6.85
N LEU A 207 8.86 4.48 7.95
CA LEU A 207 9.96 4.29 8.89
C LEU A 207 10.33 2.80 8.94
N SER A 208 11.41 2.41 8.26
CA SER A 208 11.90 1.04 8.23
C SER A 208 12.85 0.78 9.41
N LEU A 209 12.50 -0.23 10.21
CA LEU A 209 13.20 -0.69 11.40
C LEU A 209 13.78 -2.08 11.10
N PHE A 210 15.10 -2.22 11.21
CA PHE A 210 15.82 -3.44 10.84
C PHE A 210 16.31 -4.20 12.07
N ASN A 211 16.22 -5.53 12.04
CA ASN A 211 16.60 -6.45 13.12
C ASN A 211 16.00 -6.02 14.46
N ILE A 212 14.68 -6.15 14.58
CA ILE A 212 13.95 -5.61 15.73
C ILE A 212 14.17 -6.42 17.02
N SER A 213 14.30 -5.70 18.13
CA SER A 213 14.54 -6.25 19.47
C SER A 213 13.44 -5.83 20.46
N ARG A 214 13.41 -6.44 21.65
CA ARG A 214 12.48 -6.06 22.73
C ARG A 214 12.56 -4.57 23.08
N GLU A 215 13.75 -3.98 23.07
CA GLU A 215 14.02 -2.55 23.39
C GLU A 215 13.50 -1.57 22.33
N MET A 216 13.01 -2.09 21.20
CA MET A 216 12.32 -1.32 20.17
C MET A 216 10.79 -1.31 20.39
N SER A 217 10.28 -2.02 21.41
CA SER A 217 8.88 -1.91 21.83
C SER A 217 8.62 -0.57 22.51
N GLY A 218 7.45 0.03 22.24
CA GLY A 218 7.10 1.35 22.72
C GLY A 218 6.06 2.04 21.83
N PHE A 219 6.00 3.37 21.93
CA PHE A 219 5.05 4.20 21.18
C PHE A 219 5.76 4.95 20.06
N TYR A 220 5.23 4.86 18.84
CA TYR A 220 5.73 5.53 17.66
C TYR A 220 4.68 6.55 17.22
N ILE A 221 5.01 7.83 17.35
CA ILE A 221 4.12 8.94 16.99
C ILE A 221 4.62 9.54 15.68
N CYS A 222 3.76 9.53 14.66
CA CYS A 222 4.00 10.27 13.41
C CYS A 222 3.23 11.58 13.43
N ALA A 223 3.88 12.69 13.09
CA ALA A 223 3.25 13.95 12.79
C ALA A 223 3.25 14.20 11.27
N SER A 224 2.06 14.37 10.69
CA SER A 224 1.86 14.83 9.32
C SER A 224 1.59 16.33 9.32
N THR A 225 2.37 17.11 8.56
CA THR A 225 2.38 18.59 8.66
C THR A 225 2.43 19.26 7.28
N ASN A 226 1.67 20.34 7.10
CA ASN A 226 1.84 21.28 5.99
C ASN A 226 1.65 22.73 6.47
N GLN A 227 1.69 23.71 5.56
CA GLN A 227 1.60 25.14 5.91
C GLN A 227 0.26 25.58 6.53
N ILE A 228 -0.75 24.69 6.56
CA ILE A 228 -2.11 24.96 7.07
C ILE A 228 -2.34 24.31 8.44
N GLY A 229 -1.57 23.27 8.80
CA GLY A 229 -1.71 22.61 10.09
C GLY A 229 -0.88 21.33 10.21
N SER A 230 -0.98 20.70 11.39
CA SER A 230 -0.36 19.43 11.71
C SER A 230 -1.38 18.49 12.35
N SER A 231 -1.24 17.19 12.11
CA SER A 231 -2.11 16.12 12.58
C SER A 231 -1.28 14.86 12.83
N SER A 232 -1.62 14.05 13.83
CA SER A 232 -0.75 12.95 14.27
C SER A 232 -1.49 11.66 14.60
N CYS A 233 -0.74 10.56 14.57
CA CYS A 233 -1.16 9.23 15.03
C CYS A 233 -0.25 8.75 16.18
N ASN A 234 -0.72 7.76 16.93
CA ASN A 234 0.12 6.98 17.84
C ASN A 234 -0.01 5.50 17.46
N LEU A 235 1.13 4.82 17.31
CA LEU A 235 1.23 3.42 16.95
C LEU A 235 2.06 2.68 18.01
N THR A 236 1.45 1.72 18.71
CA THR A 236 2.15 0.89 19.70
C THR A 236 2.85 -0.26 18.99
N LEU A 237 4.17 -0.37 19.14
CA LEU A 237 4.96 -1.52 18.69
C LEU A 237 5.27 -2.40 19.90
N ALA A 238 4.98 -3.70 19.79
CA ALA A 238 5.34 -4.71 20.78
C ALA A 238 6.08 -5.84 20.07
N VAL A 239 7.38 -6.00 20.37
CA VAL A 239 8.23 -7.00 19.70
C VAL A 239 8.30 -8.27 20.56
N MET A 240 7.88 -9.39 19.97
CA MET A 240 7.75 -10.68 20.63
C MET A 240 8.82 -11.70 20.20
N PRO A 241 9.08 -12.76 20.98
CA PRO A 241 9.79 -13.93 20.47
C PRO A 241 9.00 -14.58 19.31
N PRO A 242 9.68 -15.18 18.32
CA PRO A 242 9.00 -15.88 17.23
C PRO A 242 8.15 -17.03 17.76
N SER A 243 6.92 -17.12 17.27
CA SER A 243 5.94 -18.09 17.75
C SER A 243 6.33 -19.53 17.40
N MET A 244 6.63 -20.36 18.41
CA MET A 244 6.93 -21.78 18.19
C MET A 244 5.67 -22.53 17.78
N ASN A 245 5.58 -22.90 16.49
CA ASN A 245 4.50 -23.70 15.93
C ASN A 245 4.27 -25.00 16.73
N ILE A 246 3.16 -25.05 17.48
CA ILE A 246 2.79 -26.15 18.40
C ILE A 246 2.79 -27.53 17.72
N GLY A 247 2.47 -27.59 16.41
CA GLY A 247 2.52 -28.82 15.62
C GLY A 247 3.92 -29.47 15.54
N SER A 248 4.99 -28.68 15.60
CA SER A 248 6.36 -29.19 15.58
C SER A 248 6.72 -29.91 16.89
N SER A 249 6.36 -29.31 18.03
CA SER A 249 6.52 -29.93 19.35
C SER A 249 5.71 -31.22 19.48
N ALA A 250 4.48 -31.25 18.94
CA ALA A 250 3.65 -32.44 18.93
C ALA A 250 4.27 -33.60 18.11
N ALA A 251 4.86 -33.28 16.95
CA ALA A 251 5.55 -34.27 16.11
C ALA A 251 6.78 -34.87 16.82
N ILE A 252 7.58 -34.05 17.51
CA ILE A 252 8.75 -34.50 18.29
C ILE A 252 8.32 -35.41 19.44
N ILE A 253 7.31 -35.00 20.22
CA ILE A 253 6.79 -35.79 21.35
C ILE A 253 6.21 -37.13 20.85
N GLY A 254 5.41 -37.11 19.77
CA GLY A 254 4.87 -38.32 19.15
C GLY A 254 5.95 -39.27 18.64
N GLY A 255 7.01 -38.73 18.01
CA GLY A 255 8.16 -39.49 17.54
C GLY A 255 8.94 -40.17 18.67
N VAL A 256 9.16 -39.48 19.80
CA VAL A 256 9.81 -40.04 20.98
C VAL A 256 8.97 -41.18 21.59
N ILE A 257 7.65 -40.98 21.73
CA ILE A 257 6.74 -42.02 22.26
C ILE A 257 6.71 -43.25 21.34
N ALA A 258 6.60 -43.05 20.02
CA ALA A 258 6.64 -44.14 19.05
C ALA A 258 7.98 -44.89 19.08
N GLY A 259 9.10 -44.18 19.17
CA GLY A 259 10.44 -44.75 19.29
C GLY A 259 10.60 -45.62 20.55
N LEU A 260 10.13 -45.13 21.71
CA LEU A 260 10.15 -45.89 22.97
C LEU A 260 9.28 -47.15 22.91
N LEU A 261 8.10 -47.08 22.27
CA LEU A 261 7.24 -48.25 22.07
C LEU A 261 7.91 -49.31 21.18
N VAL A 262 8.52 -48.90 20.06
CA VAL A 262 9.27 -49.82 19.18
C VAL A 262 10.46 -50.45 19.92
N LEU A 263 11.20 -49.67 20.69
CA LEU A 263 12.35 -50.14 21.48
C LEU A 263 11.90 -51.15 22.55
N GLY A 264 10.79 -50.89 23.24
CA GLY A 264 10.15 -51.83 24.17
C GLY A 264 9.72 -53.14 23.51
N ILE A 265 9.13 -53.09 22.31
CA ILE A 265 8.77 -54.27 21.51
C ILE A 265 10.02 -55.08 21.11
N ILE A 266 11.10 -54.40 20.71
CA ILE A 266 12.38 -55.05 20.37
C ILE A 266 12.97 -55.76 21.60
N ILE A 267 13.00 -55.10 22.76
CA ILE A 267 13.45 -55.72 24.03
C ILE A 267 12.61 -56.96 24.36
N PHE A 268 11.27 -56.85 24.30
CA PHE A 268 10.36 -57.96 24.57
C PHE A 268 10.60 -59.16 23.63
N CYS A 269 10.78 -58.90 22.33
CA CYS A 269 11.12 -59.92 21.34
C CYS A 269 12.49 -60.57 21.63
N CYS A 270 13.50 -59.79 22.00
CA CYS A 270 14.83 -60.31 22.38
C CYS A 270 14.78 -61.17 23.66
N CYS A 271 14.03 -60.75 24.68
CA CYS A 271 13.79 -61.55 25.89
C CYS A 271 13.08 -62.88 25.57
N ARG A 272 12.03 -62.86 24.75
CA ARG A 272 11.36 -64.10 24.31
C ARG A 272 12.26 -65.00 23.45
N LYS A 273 13.19 -64.43 22.68
CA LYS A 273 14.17 -65.19 21.90
C LYS A 273 15.25 -65.85 22.77
N LYS A 274 15.67 -65.22 23.89
CA LYS A 274 16.52 -65.88 24.91
C LYS A 274 15.80 -67.06 25.56
N ASN A 275 14.54 -66.93 25.98
CA ASN A 275 13.79 -68.02 26.62
C ASN A 275 13.55 -69.25 25.72
N LYS A 276 13.76 -69.15 24.40
CA LYS A 276 13.74 -70.31 23.48
C LYS A 276 15.08 -71.05 23.34
N LYS A 277 16.20 -70.52 23.83
CA LYS A 277 17.51 -71.19 23.75
C LYS A 277 17.80 -72.16 24.90
N ASN A 278 17.07 -72.09 26.01
CA ASN A 278 17.34 -72.89 27.22
C ASN A 278 16.57 -74.23 27.25
N LYS A 279 16.34 -74.89 26.11
CA LYS A 279 15.51 -76.12 26.06
C LYS A 279 15.96 -77.28 25.15
N TYR A 280 17.13 -77.19 24.53
CA TYR A 280 17.75 -78.31 23.79
C TYR A 280 19.26 -78.31 24.04
N ALA A 281 19.71 -79.14 24.98
CA ALA A 281 21.12 -79.22 25.39
C ALA A 281 21.44 -80.59 26.03
N GLU A 282 21.28 -81.68 25.28
CA GLU A 282 21.81 -83.01 25.62
C GLU A 282 21.94 -83.86 24.33
N GLY A 283 23.05 -84.57 24.16
CA GLY A 283 23.34 -85.40 22.97
C GLY A 283 24.66 -85.08 22.26
N SER A 284 25.62 -86.01 22.35
CA SER A 284 26.95 -86.04 21.73
C SER A 284 27.54 -87.46 21.91
N PRO A 285 28.54 -87.95 21.14
CA PRO A 285 29.21 -87.42 19.95
C PRO A 285 29.14 -88.36 18.71
N ALA A 286 29.68 -87.95 17.54
CA ALA A 286 30.54 -88.75 16.62
C ALA A 286 30.83 -88.03 15.27
N GLU A 287 31.85 -88.54 14.57
CA GLU A 287 32.48 -88.18 13.28
C GLU A 287 31.48 -88.01 12.09
N MET A 288 31.79 -87.41 10.92
CA MET A 288 33.01 -87.51 10.08
C MET A 288 33.07 -86.45 8.93
N GLU A 289 34.28 -86.15 8.44
CA GLU A 289 34.75 -85.58 7.14
C GLU A 289 34.08 -84.39 6.38
N PHE A 290 34.94 -83.40 6.08
CA PHE A 290 35.22 -82.73 4.78
C PHE A 290 34.15 -82.56 3.67
N ASN A 291 33.99 -81.30 3.21
CA ASN A 291 34.70 -80.86 1.97
C ASN A 291 34.71 -79.33 1.81
N ASP A 292 35.77 -78.81 1.17
CA ASP A 292 35.98 -77.39 0.89
C ASP A 292 35.34 -76.92 -0.44
N LYS A 293 35.21 -75.60 -0.61
CA LYS A 293 35.52 -74.93 -1.90
C LYS A 293 35.68 -73.41 -1.79
N ASP A 294 36.81 -72.92 -2.30
CA ASP A 294 37.12 -71.50 -2.50
C ASP A 294 36.39 -70.87 -3.70
N GLY A 295 36.40 -69.54 -3.80
CA GLY A 295 35.98 -68.79 -4.99
C GLY A 295 35.65 -67.31 -4.70
N PRO A 296 36.47 -66.33 -5.15
CA PRO A 296 36.38 -64.96 -4.66
C PRO A 296 36.05 -63.88 -5.72
N GLU A 297 35.90 -62.64 -5.20
CA GLU A 297 36.27 -61.34 -5.80
C GLU A 297 35.61 -60.75 -7.07
N THR A 298 35.11 -59.52 -6.86
CA THR A 298 35.14 -58.34 -7.75
C THR A 298 34.30 -58.27 -9.05
N GLY A 299 33.75 -57.07 -9.27
CA GLY A 299 33.08 -56.63 -10.49
C GLY A 299 32.62 -55.17 -10.28
N GLU A 300 33.29 -54.22 -10.93
CA GLU A 300 33.06 -52.78 -10.75
C GLU A 300 32.04 -52.17 -11.74
N GLN A 301 31.80 -50.85 -11.57
CA GLN A 301 31.47 -49.84 -12.59
C GLN A 301 29.98 -49.46 -12.80
N TYR A 302 29.60 -48.17 -12.94
CA TYR A 302 30.37 -46.90 -12.84
C TYR A 302 29.41 -45.69 -12.64
N PHE A 303 29.88 -44.62 -11.98
CA PHE A 303 29.65 -43.16 -12.24
C PHE A 303 28.21 -42.59 -12.35
N ASP A 304 27.87 -41.36 -11.93
CA ASP A 304 28.56 -40.23 -11.24
C ASP A 304 27.42 -39.37 -10.57
N ASP A 305 27.54 -38.18 -9.94
CA ASP A 305 28.62 -37.19 -9.79
C ASP A 305 28.45 -36.31 -8.50
N LYS A 306 29.45 -35.44 -8.25
CA LYS A 306 29.49 -34.14 -7.53
C LYS A 306 28.16 -33.62 -6.92
N SER A 307 28.17 -33.12 -5.68
CA SER A 307 29.07 -32.03 -5.25
C SER A 307 29.76 -32.19 -3.90
N LYS A 308 30.91 -31.49 -3.74
CA LYS A 308 31.73 -31.41 -2.51
C LYS A 308 31.26 -30.27 -1.60
N THR A 309 31.26 -30.40 -0.25
CA THR A 309 32.39 -30.11 0.69
C THR A 309 32.86 -28.64 0.58
N GLU A 310 32.90 -27.82 1.64
CA GLU A 310 33.90 -27.73 2.74
C GLU A 310 33.45 -26.65 3.78
N GLN A 311 33.95 -26.46 5.02
CA GLN A 311 34.78 -27.21 5.99
C GLN A 311 34.70 -26.52 7.40
N HIS A 312 35.40 -27.08 8.41
CA HIS A 312 35.70 -26.51 9.76
C HIS A 312 34.49 -26.36 10.73
N SER A 313 34.45 -26.89 11.96
CA SER A 313 35.40 -26.94 13.12
C SER A 313 35.45 -25.61 13.93
N GLN A 314 35.71 -25.58 15.25
CA GLN A 314 35.96 -26.63 16.26
C GLN A 314 35.71 -26.08 17.69
N ASN A 315 35.83 -26.96 18.71
CA ASN A 315 35.98 -26.68 20.16
C ASN A 315 34.69 -26.19 20.90
N GLU A 316 34.25 -26.86 21.97
CA GLU A 316 34.62 -26.71 23.42
C GLU A 316 34.10 -25.39 24.03
N ASP A 317 33.56 -25.34 25.26
CA ASP A 317 33.81 -26.21 26.43
C ASP A 317 32.54 -26.41 27.33
N ARG A 318 32.74 -27.19 28.41
CA ARG A 318 32.04 -27.34 29.71
C ARG A 318 31.29 -26.10 30.29
N ASP A 319 30.43 -26.16 31.31
CA ASP A 319 29.80 -27.23 32.13
C ASP A 319 28.62 -26.61 32.94
N ILE A 320 28.05 -27.35 33.92
CA ILE A 320 27.32 -26.85 35.12
C ILE A 320 25.87 -26.35 34.92
N ALA A 321 24.93 -27.16 35.42
CA ALA A 321 23.69 -26.74 36.06
C ALA A 321 23.94 -26.62 37.59
N PRO A 322 23.14 -25.91 38.43
CA PRO A 322 21.71 -26.22 38.58
C PRO A 322 20.75 -25.09 39.02
N GLN A 323 19.45 -25.44 39.03
CA GLN A 323 18.37 -25.01 39.94
C GLN A 323 18.11 -23.52 40.24
N ASN A 324 16.84 -23.13 40.10
CA ASN A 324 16.05 -22.73 41.27
C ASN A 324 14.55 -22.97 41.03
N ASN A 325 13.87 -23.59 42.01
CA ASN A 325 12.41 -23.64 42.08
C ASN A 325 11.93 -22.52 43.01
N TYR A 326 10.92 -21.76 42.60
CA TYR A 326 10.06 -21.02 43.52
C TYR A 326 8.61 -21.10 43.05
N SER A 327 7.75 -21.64 43.91
CA SER A 327 6.29 -21.57 43.78
C SER A 327 5.77 -20.48 44.72
N ILE A 328 4.79 -19.68 44.31
CA ILE A 328 3.74 -19.06 45.16
C ILE A 328 2.75 -18.26 44.29
N GLY A 329 1.47 -18.32 44.63
CA GLY A 329 0.55 -17.17 44.54
C GLY A 329 -0.07 -16.80 43.19
N THR A 330 -1.10 -17.53 42.77
CA THR A 330 -2.26 -16.89 42.11
C THR A 330 -3.16 -16.21 43.15
N PRO A 331 -3.91 -15.19 42.74
CA PRO A 331 -5.36 -15.19 43.00
C PRO A 331 -6.17 -15.03 41.70
N GLU A 332 -7.44 -15.42 41.77
CA GLU A 332 -8.37 -15.49 40.62
C GLU A 332 -8.81 -14.11 40.10
N HIS A 333 -9.18 -14.06 38.80
CA HIS A 333 -10.57 -13.69 38.49
C HIS A 333 -11.07 -14.23 37.14
N VAL A 334 -11.90 -15.28 37.23
CA VAL A 334 -13.12 -15.57 36.44
C VAL A 334 -13.22 -15.02 35.00
N LEU A 335 -13.27 -15.93 34.02
CA LEU A 335 -14.45 -16.14 33.15
C LEU A 335 -14.27 -17.44 32.33
N GLU A 336 -15.07 -18.47 32.64
CA GLU A 336 -15.11 -19.75 31.90
C GLU A 336 -16.43 -19.87 31.13
N ASP A 337 -16.34 -20.18 29.83
CA ASP A 337 -17.50 -20.53 28.99
C ASP A 337 -17.77 -22.05 29.10
N ASP A 338 -18.67 -22.41 30.01
CA ASP A 338 -18.91 -23.81 30.39
C ASP A 338 -19.84 -24.53 29.40
N GLN A 339 -19.26 -25.18 28.38
CA GLN A 339 -19.99 -25.86 27.29
C GLN A 339 -20.05 -27.39 27.48
N HIS A 340 -20.79 -27.85 28.50
CA HIS A 340 -20.91 -29.30 28.77
C HIS A 340 -22.28 -29.91 28.41
N SER A 341 -22.25 -30.65 27.30
CA SER A 341 -23.23 -31.70 26.98
C SER A 341 -23.25 -32.77 28.08
N PHE A 342 -24.44 -33.26 28.43
CA PHE A 342 -24.60 -34.51 29.18
C PHE A 342 -25.54 -35.48 28.47
N ASN A 343 -25.02 -36.66 28.16
CA ASN A 343 -25.79 -37.79 27.66
C ASN A 343 -26.65 -38.36 28.79
N SER A 344 -27.89 -38.76 28.50
CA SER A 344 -28.67 -39.62 29.38
C SER A 344 -28.75 -41.03 28.79
N ALA A 345 -28.26 -42.02 29.53
CA ALA A 345 -28.17 -43.41 29.09
C ALA A 345 -29.50 -44.16 29.27
N LYS A 346 -29.58 -45.34 28.65
CA LYS A 346 -30.82 -46.09 28.43
C LYS A 346 -30.87 -47.35 29.30
N GLU A 347 -31.78 -47.38 30.27
CA GLU A 347 -32.22 -48.64 30.89
C GLU A 347 -33.58 -49.08 30.32
N LYS A 348 -33.75 -50.40 30.19
CA LYS A 348 -34.98 -51.04 29.70
C LYS A 348 -35.77 -51.58 30.88
N HIS A 349 -37.09 -51.41 30.84
CA HIS A 349 -37.99 -52.46 31.30
C HIS A 349 -39.03 -52.74 30.21
N ASP A 350 -38.91 -53.90 29.57
CA ASP A 350 -39.86 -54.37 28.58
C ASP A 350 -41.13 -54.87 29.28
N GLY A 351 -42.30 -54.39 28.87
CA GLY A 351 -43.57 -54.86 29.40
C GLY A 351 -43.87 -56.30 28.98
N LYS A 352 -44.38 -57.13 29.91
CA LYS A 352 -44.87 -58.48 29.61
C LYS A 352 -46.18 -58.74 30.37
N GLY A 353 -47.13 -59.37 29.69
CA GLY A 353 -48.53 -59.41 30.11
C GLY A 353 -48.78 -60.26 31.36
N SER A 354 -49.83 -59.89 32.10
CA SER A 354 -50.43 -60.70 33.16
C SER A 354 -51.10 -61.93 32.55
N ASN A 355 -50.65 -63.13 32.92
CA ASN A 355 -51.41 -64.34 32.64
C ASN A 355 -52.68 -64.41 33.50
N ILE A 356 -53.68 -65.10 32.97
CA ILE A 356 -54.90 -65.48 33.66
C ILE A 356 -54.56 -66.51 34.75
N ASP A 357 -55.02 -66.28 35.98
CA ASP A 357 -55.65 -67.34 36.79
C ASP A 357 -56.29 -66.78 38.07
N SER A 358 -57.58 -67.07 38.27
CA SER A 358 -58.28 -67.16 39.55
C SER A 358 -59.74 -67.58 39.32
N GLN A 359 -60.15 -68.72 39.86
CA GLN A 359 -61.57 -69.05 40.00
C GLN A 359 -62.19 -68.21 41.13
N PRO A 360 -63.49 -67.89 41.09
CA PRO A 360 -64.16 -67.16 42.16
C PRO A 360 -64.52 -68.08 43.34
N TYR A 361 -64.60 -67.52 44.56
CA TYR A 361 -65.76 -67.69 45.44
C TYR A 361 -65.88 -66.51 46.44
N ASP A 362 -67.09 -65.95 46.46
CA ASP A 362 -67.86 -65.35 47.58
C ASP A 362 -67.35 -64.15 48.42
N GLU A 363 -68.01 -63.02 48.12
CA GLU A 363 -68.86 -62.22 49.02
C GLU A 363 -68.33 -61.69 50.39
N HIS A 364 -68.14 -60.37 50.48
CA HIS A 364 -68.90 -59.41 51.32
C HIS A 364 -68.15 -58.06 51.39
N GLY A 365 -68.87 -56.92 51.55
CA GLY A 365 -68.21 -55.61 51.78
C GLY A 365 -68.86 -54.36 51.15
N ARG A 366 -70.19 -54.20 51.26
CA ARG A 366 -70.95 -53.15 50.54
C ARG A 366 -70.89 -51.73 51.14
N GLY A 367 -69.90 -51.41 51.97
CA GLY A 367 -69.85 -50.18 52.78
C GLY A 367 -68.67 -49.21 52.53
N SER A 368 -67.65 -49.61 51.76
CA SER A 368 -66.42 -48.81 51.59
C SER A 368 -66.28 -48.14 50.22
N ARG A 369 -67.29 -48.22 49.35
CA ARG A 369 -67.20 -47.78 47.95
C ARG A 369 -67.44 -46.28 47.81
N ASP A 370 -68.54 -45.80 48.39
CA ASP A 370 -69.06 -44.45 48.25
C ASP A 370 -68.03 -43.38 48.69
N HIS A 371 -67.29 -43.64 49.78
CA HIS A 371 -66.25 -42.73 50.28
C HIS A 371 -64.96 -42.73 49.44
N LEU A 372 -64.75 -43.73 48.58
CA LEU A 372 -63.65 -43.72 47.59
C LEU A 372 -64.07 -42.96 46.33
N ASP A 373 -65.33 -43.08 45.90
CA ASP A 373 -65.84 -42.40 44.71
C ASP A 373 -65.86 -40.87 44.90
N ASP A 374 -66.33 -40.36 46.07
CA ASP A 374 -66.23 -38.93 46.44
C ASP A 374 -64.80 -38.39 46.36
N LYS A 375 -63.82 -39.19 46.81
CA LYS A 375 -62.40 -38.82 46.79
C LYS A 375 -61.85 -38.84 45.36
N CYS A 376 -62.26 -39.82 44.55
CA CYS A 376 -61.89 -39.93 43.15
C CYS A 376 -62.41 -38.72 42.33
N ASN A 377 -63.65 -38.30 42.57
CA ASN A 377 -64.27 -37.12 41.95
C ASN A 377 -63.48 -35.83 42.25
N ASN A 378 -63.06 -35.63 43.51
CA ASN A 378 -62.22 -34.49 43.90
C ASN A 378 -60.82 -34.53 43.25
N TYR A 379 -60.23 -35.71 43.08
CA TYR A 379 -58.97 -35.85 42.34
C TYR A 379 -59.14 -35.60 40.83
N SER A 380 -60.25 -36.02 40.21
CA SER A 380 -60.55 -35.71 38.80
C SER A 380 -60.67 -34.20 38.59
N GLY A 381 -61.57 -33.52 39.30
CA GLY A 381 -61.77 -32.07 39.17
C GLY A 381 -60.57 -31.21 39.58
N SER A 382 -59.57 -31.80 40.24
CA SER A 382 -58.25 -31.18 40.50
C SER A 382 -57.26 -31.40 39.35
N ARG A 383 -57.37 -32.54 38.64
CA ARG A 383 -56.57 -32.89 37.46
C ARG A 383 -57.02 -32.10 36.23
N ASP A 384 -58.32 -32.04 36.00
CA ASP A 384 -58.93 -31.30 34.88
C ASP A 384 -58.47 -29.83 34.88
N ARG A 385 -58.40 -29.20 36.06
CA ARG A 385 -57.88 -27.83 36.26
C ARG A 385 -56.37 -27.67 36.04
N LEU A 386 -55.58 -28.73 36.19
CA LEU A 386 -54.14 -28.72 35.90
C LEU A 386 -53.89 -28.90 34.40
N ASP A 387 -54.72 -29.67 33.73
CA ASP A 387 -54.68 -29.84 32.28
C ASP A 387 -55.19 -28.56 31.56
N ASP A 388 -56.27 -27.92 32.05
CA ASP A 388 -56.69 -26.55 31.64
C ASP A 388 -55.54 -25.52 31.72
N GLN A 389 -54.74 -25.58 32.80
CA GLN A 389 -53.59 -24.70 32.97
C GLN A 389 -52.46 -25.07 32.01
N ARG A 390 -52.15 -26.36 31.86
CA ARG A 390 -51.14 -26.89 30.93
C ARG A 390 -51.42 -26.45 29.49
N ASP A 391 -52.67 -26.55 29.03
CA ASP A 391 -53.05 -26.14 27.67
C ASP A 391 -52.96 -24.62 27.50
N ARG A 392 -53.28 -23.85 28.55
CA ARG A 392 -53.08 -22.39 28.56
C ARG A 392 -51.60 -21.99 28.51
N TYR A 393 -50.71 -22.75 29.13
CA TYR A 393 -49.26 -22.58 28.99
C TYR A 393 -48.75 -23.06 27.62
N GLY A 394 -49.33 -24.12 27.05
CA GLY A 394 -49.07 -24.60 25.68
C GLY A 394 -49.36 -23.52 24.65
N GLY A 395 -50.61 -23.06 24.55
CA GLY A 395 -51.03 -21.97 23.65
C GLY A 395 -50.42 -20.59 23.95
N SER A 396 -49.63 -20.46 25.03
CA SER A 396 -48.77 -19.29 25.29
C SER A 396 -47.33 -19.49 24.79
N ARG A 397 -46.87 -20.74 24.71
CA ARG A 397 -45.57 -21.16 24.18
C ARG A 397 -45.59 -21.17 22.65
N ASP A 398 -46.65 -21.73 22.05
CA ASP A 398 -46.84 -21.76 20.59
C ASP A 398 -46.75 -20.34 19.99
N ARG A 399 -47.33 -19.34 20.66
CA ARG A 399 -47.27 -17.93 20.26
C ARG A 399 -45.90 -17.26 20.41
N LEU A 400 -45.01 -17.82 21.24
CA LEU A 400 -43.62 -17.37 21.37
C LEU A 400 -42.75 -18.02 20.29
N ASP A 401 -43.05 -19.27 19.92
CA ASP A 401 -42.39 -19.96 18.82
C ASP A 401 -42.82 -19.37 17.46
N ASP A 402 -44.11 -19.05 17.24
CA ASP A 402 -44.61 -18.24 16.11
C ASP A 402 -43.84 -16.90 15.95
N GLN A 403 -43.56 -16.23 17.06
CA GLN A 403 -42.80 -14.98 17.08
C GLN A 403 -41.32 -15.23 16.76
N ARG A 404 -40.71 -16.24 17.37
CA ARG A 404 -39.32 -16.67 17.11
C ARG A 404 -39.11 -16.98 15.62
N ASP A 405 -40.02 -17.71 14.99
CA ASP A 405 -39.93 -18.06 13.57
C ASP A 405 -40.12 -16.82 12.67
N ARG A 406 -41.00 -15.89 13.04
CA ARG A 406 -41.12 -14.58 12.36
C ARG A 406 -39.84 -13.74 12.48
N TYR A 407 -39.14 -13.79 13.62
CA TYR A 407 -37.84 -13.14 13.78
C TYR A 407 -36.72 -13.87 13.02
N GLY A 408 -36.75 -15.20 12.96
CA GLY A 408 -35.86 -16.04 12.14
C GLY A 408 -35.96 -15.66 10.66
N GLY A 409 -37.15 -15.78 10.07
CA GLY A 409 -37.40 -15.41 8.67
C GLY A 409 -37.26 -13.92 8.35
N SER A 410 -37.04 -13.07 9.35
CA SER A 410 -36.63 -11.66 9.16
C SER A 410 -35.10 -11.50 9.18
N ARG A 411 -34.38 -12.35 9.91
CA ARG A 411 -32.92 -12.43 9.94
C ARG A 411 -32.37 -13.10 8.68
N ASP A 412 -32.95 -14.21 8.25
CA ASP A 412 -32.56 -14.92 7.01
C ASP A 412 -32.56 -13.97 5.80
N ARG A 413 -33.56 -13.08 5.71
CA ARG A 413 -33.68 -12.05 4.66
C ARG A 413 -32.66 -10.92 4.75
N LEU A 414 -32.05 -10.70 5.92
CA LEU A 414 -30.96 -9.75 6.11
C LEU A 414 -29.61 -10.39 5.75
N ASP A 415 -29.46 -11.68 6.04
CA ASP A 415 -28.29 -12.46 5.65
C ASP A 415 -28.28 -12.72 4.12
N ASP A 416 -29.42 -13.04 3.49
CA ASP A 416 -29.62 -13.04 2.02
C ASP A 416 -29.17 -11.72 1.36
N GLN A 417 -29.51 -10.58 1.99
CA GLN A 417 -29.12 -9.26 1.51
C GLN A 417 -27.63 -9.02 1.70
N ARG A 418 -27.08 -9.36 2.86
CA ARG A 418 -25.65 -9.28 3.17
C ARG A 418 -24.82 -10.08 2.17
N ASP A 419 -25.23 -11.29 1.81
CA ASP A 419 -24.54 -12.13 0.84
C ASP A 419 -24.65 -11.58 -0.59
N ARG A 420 -25.81 -11.01 -0.96
CA ARG A 420 -25.95 -10.27 -2.22
C ARG A 420 -25.03 -9.03 -2.28
N TYR A 421 -24.84 -8.32 -1.17
CA TYR A 421 -23.88 -7.20 -1.09
C TYR A 421 -22.43 -7.69 -1.11
N GLY A 422 -22.13 -8.84 -0.48
CA GLY A 422 -20.84 -9.54 -0.54
C GLY A 422 -20.45 -9.88 -1.98
N GLY A 423 -21.26 -10.70 -2.66
CA GLY A 423 -21.03 -11.07 -4.06
C GLY A 423 -21.10 -9.92 -5.07
N SER A 424 -21.54 -8.72 -4.64
CA SER A 424 -21.43 -7.47 -5.42
C SER A 424 -20.12 -6.73 -5.18
N ARG A 425 -19.56 -6.85 -3.98
CA ARG A 425 -18.24 -6.35 -3.58
C ARG A 425 -17.12 -7.21 -4.17
N ASP A 426 -17.22 -8.53 -4.08
CA ASP A 426 -16.22 -9.46 -4.62
C ASP A 426 -15.99 -9.20 -6.12
N ARG A 427 -17.06 -8.93 -6.88
CA ARG A 427 -17.01 -8.56 -8.31
C ARG A 427 -16.38 -7.18 -8.59
N LEU A 428 -16.34 -6.28 -7.62
CA LEU A 428 -15.66 -4.98 -7.72
C LEU A 428 -14.19 -5.12 -7.38
N ASP A 429 -13.85 -6.00 -6.43
CA ASP A 429 -12.47 -6.33 -6.08
C ASP A 429 -11.81 -7.17 -7.22
N ASP A 430 -12.50 -8.16 -7.81
CA ASP A 430 -12.11 -8.84 -9.07
C ASP A 430 -11.78 -7.86 -10.21
N GLN A 431 -12.61 -6.81 -10.36
CA GLN A 431 -12.39 -5.77 -11.38
C GLN A 431 -11.20 -4.89 -11.02
N ARG A 432 -11.07 -4.48 -9.75
CA ARG A 432 -9.93 -3.71 -9.25
C ARG A 432 -8.61 -4.46 -9.49
N ASP A 433 -8.55 -5.75 -9.23
CA ASP A 433 -7.34 -6.55 -9.43
C ASP A 433 -7.01 -6.73 -10.92
N ARG A 434 -8.04 -6.90 -11.78
CA ARG A 434 -7.85 -6.87 -13.25
C ARG A 434 -7.32 -5.51 -13.73
N TYR A 435 -7.77 -4.39 -13.15
CA TYR A 435 -7.23 -3.07 -13.45
C TYR A 435 -5.82 -2.87 -12.87
N GLY A 436 -5.51 -3.44 -11.70
CA GLY A 436 -4.17 -3.49 -11.11
C GLY A 436 -3.18 -4.19 -12.04
N GLY A 437 -3.40 -5.47 -12.35
CA GLY A 437 -2.53 -6.24 -13.26
C GLY A 437 -2.49 -5.72 -14.71
N SER A 438 -3.38 -4.79 -15.09
CA SER A 438 -3.30 -4.04 -16.35
C SER A 438 -2.43 -2.78 -16.25
N ARG A 439 -2.36 -2.17 -15.06
CA ARG A 439 -1.49 -1.04 -14.72
C ARG A 439 -0.04 -1.49 -14.49
N ASP A 440 0.15 -2.58 -13.75
CA ASP A 440 1.48 -3.13 -13.45
C ASP A 440 2.25 -3.42 -14.75
N ARG A 441 1.58 -4.02 -15.74
CA ARG A 441 2.13 -4.23 -17.11
C ARG A 441 2.45 -2.93 -17.85
N LEU A 442 1.71 -1.87 -17.59
CA LEU A 442 1.96 -0.55 -18.21
C LEU A 442 3.20 0.09 -17.61
N ASP A 443 3.39 -0.04 -16.30
CA ASP A 443 4.57 0.45 -15.59
C ASP A 443 5.82 -0.43 -15.88
N ASP A 444 5.70 -1.76 -15.98
CA ASP A 444 6.73 -2.67 -16.55
C ASP A 444 7.20 -2.21 -17.95
N HIS A 445 6.24 -1.90 -18.84
CA HIS A 445 6.55 -1.37 -20.16
C HIS A 445 7.25 -0.01 -20.07
N ARG A 446 6.81 0.86 -19.16
CA ARG A 446 7.34 2.21 -18.97
C ARG A 446 8.79 2.19 -18.49
N ASP A 447 9.12 1.35 -17.51
CA ASP A 447 10.48 1.17 -17.00
C ASP A 447 11.39 0.57 -18.06
N ARG A 448 10.87 -0.34 -18.90
CA ARG A 448 11.59 -0.85 -20.07
C ARG A 448 11.89 0.24 -21.11
N TYR A 449 11.00 1.21 -21.30
CA TYR A 449 11.27 2.39 -22.13
C TYR A 449 12.23 3.38 -21.43
N GLY A 450 12.15 3.55 -20.10
CA GLY A 450 13.08 4.32 -19.28
C GLY A 450 14.51 3.83 -19.43
N GLY A 451 14.79 2.59 -19.04
CA GLY A 451 16.12 1.97 -19.22
C GLY A 451 16.58 1.78 -20.67
N SER A 452 15.72 2.02 -21.67
CA SER A 452 16.15 2.16 -23.07
C SER A 452 16.54 3.58 -23.45
N ARG A 453 15.95 4.58 -22.80
CA ARG A 453 16.27 6.01 -22.94
C ARG A 453 17.56 6.36 -22.21
N ASP A 454 17.73 5.88 -20.98
CA ASP A 454 18.94 6.11 -20.18
C ASP A 454 20.19 5.67 -20.95
N ARG A 455 20.13 4.51 -21.62
CA ARG A 455 21.20 3.98 -22.50
C ARG A 455 21.47 4.82 -23.77
N LEU A 456 20.51 5.62 -24.22
CA LEU A 456 20.68 6.55 -25.35
C LEU A 456 21.29 7.87 -24.86
N ASP A 457 20.92 8.32 -23.66
CA ASP A 457 21.50 9.50 -23.03
C ASP A 457 22.95 9.22 -22.57
N ASP A 458 23.26 8.04 -22.00
CA ASP A 458 24.62 7.52 -21.78
C ASP A 458 25.48 7.57 -23.06
N GLN A 459 24.92 7.16 -24.20
CA GLN A 459 25.61 7.18 -25.49
C GLN A 459 25.82 8.62 -25.97
N ARG A 460 24.80 9.47 -25.87
CA ARG A 460 24.86 10.90 -26.21
C ARG A 460 25.96 11.61 -25.44
N ASP A 461 26.06 11.39 -24.13
CA ASP A 461 27.10 12.02 -23.29
C ASP A 461 28.49 11.49 -23.63
N ARG A 462 28.60 10.20 -23.96
CA ARG A 462 29.86 9.61 -24.48
C ARG A 462 30.28 10.21 -25.83
N TYR A 463 29.33 10.54 -26.71
CA TYR A 463 29.60 11.27 -27.94
C TYR A 463 29.94 12.75 -27.68
N GLY A 464 29.29 13.39 -26.70
CA GLY A 464 29.61 14.75 -26.23
C GLY A 464 31.06 14.85 -25.76
N GLY A 465 31.44 14.10 -24.73
CA GLY A 465 32.81 14.05 -24.22
C GLY A 465 33.86 13.51 -25.20
N SER A 466 33.45 12.95 -26.34
CA SER A 466 34.35 12.62 -27.47
C SER A 466 34.53 13.80 -28.43
N ARG A 467 33.51 14.65 -28.58
CA ARG A 467 33.53 15.88 -29.37
C ARG A 467 34.32 16.97 -28.66
N ASP A 468 34.10 17.16 -27.35
CA ASP A 468 34.80 18.18 -26.56
C ASP A 468 36.32 17.99 -26.65
N ARG A 469 36.79 16.74 -26.60
CA ARG A 469 38.21 16.36 -26.79
C ARG A 469 38.77 16.62 -28.19
N LEU A 470 37.91 16.70 -29.21
CA LEU A 470 38.31 17.05 -30.58
C LEU A 470 38.39 18.57 -30.73
N ASP A 471 37.48 19.31 -30.11
CA ASP A 471 37.50 20.77 -30.08
C ASP A 471 38.69 21.29 -29.22
N ASP A 472 38.99 20.67 -28.06
CA ASP A 472 40.23 20.87 -27.27
C ASP A 472 41.50 20.72 -28.13
N GLN A 473 41.56 19.66 -28.95
CA GLN A 473 42.69 19.43 -29.85
C GLN A 473 42.74 20.50 -30.94
N ARG A 474 41.59 20.87 -31.50
CA ARG A 474 41.46 21.88 -32.56
C ARG A 474 41.97 23.25 -32.11
N ASP A 475 41.61 23.68 -30.90
CA ASP A 475 42.08 24.93 -30.32
C ASP A 475 43.58 24.87 -29.98
N ARG A 476 44.08 23.71 -29.54
CA ARG A 476 45.52 23.49 -29.34
C ARG A 476 46.33 23.56 -30.64
N TYR A 477 45.77 23.08 -31.76
CA TYR A 477 46.35 23.26 -33.09
C TYR A 477 46.24 24.71 -33.58
N GLY A 478 45.14 25.41 -33.28
CA GLY A 478 44.96 26.84 -33.53
C GLY A 478 46.05 27.68 -32.85
N GLY A 479 46.15 27.62 -31.53
CA GLY A 479 47.18 28.34 -30.76
C GLY A 479 48.62 27.90 -31.05
N SER A 480 48.84 26.75 -31.72
CA SER A 480 50.15 26.36 -32.25
C SER A 480 50.45 27.01 -33.61
N ARG A 481 49.43 27.21 -34.44
CA ARG A 481 49.51 27.92 -35.72
C ARG A 481 49.73 29.41 -35.50
N ASP A 482 48.97 30.04 -34.60
CA ASP A 482 49.08 31.47 -34.30
C ASP A 482 50.51 31.85 -33.89
N ARG A 483 51.16 30.99 -33.08
CA ARG A 483 52.58 31.13 -32.69
C ARG A 483 53.58 31.03 -33.85
N LEU A 484 53.25 30.27 -34.90
CA LEU A 484 54.08 30.14 -36.10
C LEU A 484 53.90 31.36 -37.02
N ASP A 485 52.68 31.88 -37.14
CA ASP A 485 52.40 33.15 -37.84
C ASP A 485 53.09 34.33 -37.11
N ASP A 486 53.00 34.41 -35.78
CA ASP A 486 53.75 35.34 -34.91
C ASP A 486 55.27 35.30 -35.18
N GLN A 487 55.85 34.09 -35.24
CA GLN A 487 57.28 33.92 -35.52
C GLN A 487 57.61 34.37 -36.95
N ARG A 488 56.80 34.00 -37.95
CA ARG A 488 57.03 34.40 -39.34
C ARG A 488 56.99 35.91 -39.51
N ASP A 489 56.07 36.60 -38.86
CA ASP A 489 55.93 38.05 -39.00
C ASP A 489 56.98 38.82 -38.17
N ARG A 490 57.52 38.24 -37.08
CA ARG A 490 58.80 38.71 -36.49
C ARG A 490 59.98 38.54 -37.45
N TYR A 491 60.10 37.39 -38.13
CA TYR A 491 61.16 37.17 -39.12
C TYR A 491 61.05 38.14 -40.32
N ARG A 492 59.83 38.48 -40.75
CA ARG A 492 59.60 39.57 -41.72
C ARG A 492 60.08 40.91 -41.18
N GLY A 493 59.60 41.35 -40.02
CA GLY A 493 60.02 42.63 -39.43
C GLY A 493 61.53 42.72 -39.16
N SER A 494 62.20 41.60 -38.87
CA SER A 494 63.68 41.54 -38.79
C SER A 494 64.35 41.67 -40.16
N ARG A 495 63.78 41.08 -41.22
CA ARG A 495 64.28 41.21 -42.60
C ARG A 495 64.05 42.63 -43.13
N ASP A 496 62.85 43.17 -42.98
CA ASP A 496 62.49 44.52 -43.44
C ASP A 496 63.39 45.58 -42.76
N ARG A 497 63.83 45.33 -41.51
CA ARG A 497 64.83 46.13 -40.78
C ARG A 497 66.26 45.95 -41.31
N LEU A 498 66.64 44.79 -41.84
CA LEU A 498 67.95 44.56 -42.45
C LEU A 498 68.02 45.20 -43.84
N ASP A 499 67.01 45.01 -44.67
CA ASP A 499 66.92 45.60 -46.01
C ASP A 499 66.93 47.15 -45.95
N TYR A 500 66.52 47.76 -44.82
CA TYR A 500 66.61 49.21 -44.55
C TYR A 500 68.01 49.72 -44.14
N ILE A 501 68.94 48.83 -43.76
CA ILE A 501 70.30 49.21 -43.30
C ILE A 501 71.33 49.21 -44.45
N ASP A 502 71.14 48.38 -45.48
CA ASP A 502 72.04 48.28 -46.64
C ASP A 502 71.76 49.33 -47.75
N HIS A 503 70.93 50.34 -47.49
CA HIS A 503 70.61 51.45 -48.42
C HIS A 503 71.07 52.81 -47.86
N PRO A 504 72.33 53.23 -48.08
CA PRO A 504 72.89 54.50 -47.62
C PRO A 504 72.51 55.72 -48.49
#